data_AF-A0A250F0V3-F1
#
_entry.id   AF-A0A250F0V3-F1
#
_cell.length_a   1.000
_cell.length_b   1.000
_cell.length_c   1.000
_cell.angle_alpha   90.00
_cell.angle_beta   90.00
_cell.angle_gamma   90.00
#
_symmetry.space_group_name_H-M   'P 1'
#
loop_
_entity.id
_entity.type
_entity.pdbx_description
1 polymer ?
#
loop_
_entity_poly.entity_id
_entity_poly.type
_entity_poly.pdbx_seq_one_letter_code
_entity_poly.pdbx_strand_id
1 'polypeptide(L)'
;MIREWIEQCSDNRLSKVIESLQDSEIARPLVDSFANQFKYMGHNAKARNMLNELLGVNSPFETAEVIKTEMGSRLFRSFVEVNPKAVSECLWNIIGIIDIDSLKNIKEGRRNLVWTIEKICFDSNTFDKGAEMMLLLAMAENEQISNNATGQFLTLFPIYLPATATSLEHRLRFLQQQQKFSDRHFLLIKAIDRALRTRNFIYFRGAEQQGLEQLSNYTPKTKEEIFEYFKGCLNLLMNIIDENDTCIDECCQVLENNFPCLCEARYDYLIIPHIKTISKRKNYDWEKMLDTIKS
;
A
#
# COMPACT_ATOMS: atom_id res chain seq x y z
N MET A 1 -15.90 21.79 21.94
CA MET A 1 -14.50 21.92 22.38
C MET A 1 -13.50 22.00 21.22
N ILE A 2 -13.13 20.90 20.51
CA ILE A 2 -12.14 21.02 19.40
C ILE A 2 -12.69 21.73 18.15
N ARG A 3 -13.97 21.56 17.81
CA ARG A 3 -14.61 22.26 16.68
C ARG A 3 -14.55 23.77 16.89
N GLU A 4 -15.01 24.24 18.05
CA GLU A 4 -14.97 25.66 18.43
C GLU A 4 -13.55 26.21 18.48
N TRP A 5 -12.59 25.41 18.96
CA TRP A 5 -11.18 25.80 18.94
C TRP A 5 -10.66 25.98 17.52
N ILE A 6 -10.94 25.04 16.60
CA ILE A 6 -10.55 25.16 15.18
C ILE A 6 -11.18 26.40 14.55
N GLU A 7 -12.45 26.69 14.81
CA GLU A 7 -13.12 27.90 14.30
C GLU A 7 -12.45 29.20 14.75
N GLN A 8 -11.79 29.19 15.91
CA GLN A 8 -11.06 30.34 16.46
C GLN A 8 -9.54 30.25 16.25
N CYS A 9 -9.02 29.13 15.76
CA CYS A 9 -7.59 28.92 15.55
C CYS A 9 -7.14 29.52 14.20
N SER A 10 -5.97 30.15 14.18
CA SER A 10 -5.29 30.59 12.96
C SER A 10 -4.24 29.57 12.53
N ASP A 11 -3.82 29.60 11.27
CA ASP A 11 -2.83 28.66 10.72
C ASP A 11 -1.49 28.75 11.48
N ASN A 12 -1.06 29.97 11.80
CA ASN A 12 0.14 30.23 12.61
C ASN A 12 0.01 29.64 14.03
N ARG A 13 -1.17 29.75 14.65
CA ARG A 13 -1.41 29.16 15.97
C ARG A 13 -1.39 27.64 15.92
N LEU A 14 -1.98 27.02 14.90
CA LEU A 14 -1.95 25.56 14.72
C LEU A 14 -0.51 25.08 14.52
N SER A 15 0.25 25.74 13.65
CA SER A 15 1.66 25.42 13.37
C SER A 15 2.50 25.47 14.65
N LYS A 16 2.41 26.56 15.42
CA LYS A 16 3.12 26.69 16.71
C LYS A 16 2.75 25.62 17.73
N VAL A 17 1.46 25.27 17.80
CA VAL A 17 0.99 24.22 18.72
C VAL A 17 1.66 22.91 18.34
N ILE A 18 1.66 22.58 17.05
CA ILE A 18 2.25 21.34 16.56
C ILE A 18 3.77 21.32 16.77
N GLU A 19 4.49 22.39 16.44
CA GLU A 19 5.94 22.50 16.70
C GLU A 19 6.22 22.25 18.19
N SER A 20 5.48 22.92 19.07
CA SER A 20 5.61 22.73 20.52
C SER A 20 5.28 21.30 20.98
N LEU A 21 4.37 20.62 20.27
CA LEU A 21 4.04 19.23 20.55
C LEU A 21 5.18 18.30 20.11
N GLN A 22 5.87 18.57 19.00
CA GLN A 22 6.97 17.73 18.51
C GLN A 22 8.21 17.76 19.43
N ASP A 23 8.46 18.88 20.10
CA ASP A 23 9.67 19.11 20.90
C ASP A 23 9.62 18.56 22.35
N SER A 24 8.54 17.87 22.76
CA SER A 24 8.35 17.49 24.16
C SER A 24 7.66 16.14 24.35
N GLU A 25 8.35 15.16 24.95
CA GLU A 25 7.74 13.89 25.36
C GLU A 25 6.57 14.07 26.35
N ILE A 26 6.61 15.14 27.15
CA ILE A 26 5.55 15.50 28.11
C ILE A 26 4.25 15.86 27.36
N ALA A 27 4.35 16.27 26.11
CA ALA A 27 3.22 16.63 25.27
C ALA A 27 2.52 15.42 24.62
N ARG A 28 3.01 14.19 24.79
CA ARG A 28 2.41 12.97 24.20
C ARG A 28 0.91 12.81 24.51
N PRO A 29 0.41 12.99 25.75
CA PRO A 29 -1.03 12.90 26.02
C PRO A 29 -1.85 13.98 25.29
N LEU A 30 -1.25 15.15 25.04
CA LEU A 30 -1.90 16.24 24.32
C LEU A 30 -1.96 15.94 22.82
N VAL A 31 -0.88 15.41 22.22
CA VAL A 31 -0.88 14.91 20.84
C VAL A 31 -1.96 13.85 20.67
N ASP A 32 -2.06 12.91 21.61
CA ASP A 32 -3.01 11.81 21.54
C ASP A 32 -4.45 12.30 21.62
N SER A 33 -4.74 13.20 22.55
CA SER A 33 -6.06 13.81 22.70
C SER A 33 -6.44 14.64 21.47
N PHE A 34 -5.50 15.46 20.97
CA PHE A 34 -5.69 16.25 19.76
C PHE A 34 -5.95 15.33 18.56
N ALA A 35 -5.08 14.35 18.30
CA ALA A 35 -5.19 13.41 17.20
C ALA A 35 -6.51 12.62 17.23
N ASN A 36 -6.94 12.18 18.41
CA ASN A 36 -8.19 11.42 18.58
C ASN A 36 -9.44 12.24 18.32
N GLN A 37 -9.39 13.56 18.56
CA GLN A 37 -10.52 14.45 18.30
C GLN A 37 -10.48 15.02 16.88
N PHE A 38 -9.29 15.34 16.37
CA PHE A 38 -9.08 16.01 15.09
C PHE A 38 -9.45 15.11 13.90
N LYS A 39 -9.25 13.79 14.02
CA LYS A 39 -9.62 12.82 12.97
C LYS A 39 -11.10 12.88 12.52
N TYR A 40 -12.00 13.45 13.33
CA TYR A 40 -13.42 13.61 13.00
C TYR A 40 -13.75 14.94 12.30
N MET A 41 -12.74 15.69 11.85
CA MET A 41 -12.91 17.01 11.22
C MET A 41 -12.98 16.96 9.69
N GLY A 42 -13.10 15.78 9.08
CA GLY A 42 -13.14 15.61 7.61
C GLY A 42 -14.24 16.40 6.88
N HIS A 43 -15.31 16.79 7.56
CA HIS A 43 -16.37 17.65 7.00
C HIS A 43 -16.25 19.13 7.36
N ASN A 44 -15.25 19.52 8.16
CA ASN A 44 -15.01 20.92 8.48
C ASN A 44 -14.06 21.54 7.43
N ALA A 45 -14.59 22.44 6.61
CA ALA A 45 -13.83 23.06 5.52
C ALA A 45 -12.62 23.85 6.03
N LYS A 46 -12.75 24.53 7.17
CA LYS A 46 -11.64 25.27 7.79
C LYS A 46 -10.52 24.32 8.20
N ALA A 47 -10.83 23.23 8.91
CA ALA A 47 -9.84 22.23 9.31
C ALA A 47 -9.08 21.65 8.12
N ARG A 48 -9.78 21.37 7.01
CA ARG A 48 -9.16 20.88 5.77
C ARG A 48 -8.24 21.91 5.12
N ASN A 49 -8.64 23.18 5.10
CA ASN A 49 -7.82 24.26 4.58
C ASN A 49 -6.57 24.48 5.44
N MET A 50 -6.73 24.48 6.77
CA MET A 50 -5.60 24.55 7.70
C MET A 50 -4.60 23.39 7.46
N LEU A 51 -5.08 22.18 7.18
CA LEU A 51 -4.20 21.06 6.82
C LEU A 51 -3.52 21.24 5.46
N ASN A 52 -4.18 21.83 4.47
CA ASN A 52 -3.54 22.10 3.18
C ASN A 52 -2.37 23.07 3.34
N GLU A 53 -2.51 24.10 4.16
CA GLU A 53 -1.43 25.04 4.46
C GLU A 53 -0.32 24.37 5.28
N LEU A 54 -0.70 23.61 6.31
CA LEU A 54 0.24 22.93 7.21
C LEU A 54 1.06 21.83 6.52
N LEU A 55 0.49 21.18 5.51
CA LEU A 55 1.11 20.10 4.74
C LEU A 55 1.56 20.57 3.36
N GLY A 56 1.47 21.88 3.10
CA GLY A 56 1.84 22.51 1.85
C GLY A 56 3.36 22.54 1.63
N VAL A 57 3.74 23.02 0.45
CA VAL A 57 5.15 23.11 0.04
C VAL A 57 5.91 24.09 0.95
N ASN A 58 7.10 23.71 1.39
CA ASN A 58 7.93 24.43 2.38
C ASN A 58 7.32 24.51 3.79
N SER A 59 6.35 23.66 4.11
CA SER A 59 5.85 23.55 5.48
C SER A 59 6.85 22.81 6.39
N PRO A 60 6.80 23.01 7.72
CA PRO A 60 7.62 22.25 8.66
C PRO A 60 7.45 20.73 8.54
N PHE A 61 6.30 20.28 8.03
CA PHE A 61 5.96 18.87 7.84
C PHE A 61 6.56 18.22 6.59
N GLU A 62 7.01 19.01 5.62
CA GLU A 62 7.63 18.51 4.39
C GLU A 62 9.11 18.16 4.60
N THR A 63 9.45 17.57 5.75
CA THR A 63 10.82 17.20 6.09
C THR A 63 10.90 15.74 6.53
N ALA A 64 11.99 15.08 6.16
CA ALA A 64 12.25 13.70 6.55
C ALA A 64 12.31 13.52 8.08
N GLU A 65 12.72 14.56 8.82
CA GLU A 65 12.85 14.51 10.28
C GLU A 65 11.50 14.34 10.98
N VAL A 66 10.43 14.96 10.47
CA VAL A 66 9.09 14.84 11.07
C VAL A 66 8.60 13.40 11.01
N ILE A 67 8.75 12.72 9.87
CA ILE A 67 8.28 11.34 9.70
C ILE A 67 9.15 10.30 10.42
N LYS A 68 10.39 10.65 10.80
CA LYS A 68 11.29 9.77 11.55
C LYS A 68 10.88 9.61 13.01
N THR A 69 10.26 10.63 13.59
CA THR A 69 9.82 10.62 14.99
C THR A 69 8.49 9.90 15.20
N GLU A 70 8.30 9.31 16.37
CA GLU A 70 7.00 8.73 16.76
C GLU A 70 5.90 9.80 16.81
N MET A 71 6.20 11.01 17.28
CA MET A 71 5.21 12.08 17.45
C MET A 71 4.78 12.69 16.11
N GLY A 72 5.73 13.01 15.23
CA GLY A 72 5.44 13.56 13.91
C GLY A 72 4.67 12.59 13.02
N SER A 73 5.12 11.33 12.96
CA SER A 73 4.41 10.27 12.22
C SER A 73 3.01 9.99 12.78
N ARG A 74 2.80 10.13 14.10
CA ARG A 74 1.47 9.96 14.73
C ARG A 74 0.47 11.04 14.33
N LEU A 75 0.93 12.27 14.08
CA LEU A 75 0.06 13.34 13.59
C LEU A 75 -0.48 13.01 12.20
N PHE A 76 0.35 12.47 11.31
CA PHE A 76 -0.06 12.02 9.98
C PHE A 76 -1.20 10.98 10.02
N ARG A 77 -1.21 10.09 11.01
CA ARG A 77 -2.33 9.14 11.21
C ARG A 77 -3.66 9.82 11.50
N SER A 78 -3.65 10.97 12.16
CA SER A 78 -4.87 11.76 12.39
C SER A 78 -5.23 12.57 11.15
N PHE A 79 -4.23 13.17 10.51
CA PHE A 79 -4.44 14.04 9.35
C PHE A 79 -5.01 13.30 8.15
N VAL A 80 -4.59 12.05 7.93
CA VAL A 80 -5.09 11.25 6.79
C VAL A 80 -6.58 10.96 6.93
N GLU A 81 -7.12 10.91 8.14
CA GLU A 81 -8.55 10.72 8.41
C GLU A 81 -9.38 11.98 8.07
N VAL A 82 -8.72 13.14 7.93
CA VAL A 82 -9.36 14.44 7.66
C VAL A 82 -9.18 14.87 6.21
N ASN A 83 -7.96 14.69 5.67
CA ASN A 83 -7.63 15.07 4.30
C ASN A 83 -6.58 14.10 3.70
N PRO A 84 -7.01 12.91 3.25
CA PRO A 84 -6.12 11.89 2.68
C PRO A 84 -5.28 12.42 1.52
N LYS A 85 -5.85 13.31 0.69
CA LYS A 85 -5.19 13.87 -0.48
C LYS A 85 -3.98 14.75 -0.11
N ALA A 86 -4.16 15.71 0.80
CA ALA A 86 -3.07 16.59 1.22
C ALA A 86 -1.97 15.81 1.93
N VAL A 87 -2.34 14.82 2.75
CA VAL A 87 -1.37 13.93 3.40
C VAL A 87 -0.61 13.08 2.38
N SER A 88 -1.29 12.54 1.38
CA SER A 88 -0.68 11.77 0.29
C SER A 88 0.32 12.62 -0.51
N GLU A 89 -0.02 13.87 -0.79
CA GLU A 89 0.88 14.81 -1.48
C GLU A 89 2.13 15.13 -0.64
N CYS A 90 1.95 15.50 0.63
CA CYS A 90 3.05 15.82 1.53
C CYS A 90 3.98 14.62 1.75
N LEU A 91 3.43 13.44 2.08
CA LEU A 91 4.25 12.24 2.28
C LEU A 91 4.94 11.80 0.99
N TRP A 92 4.33 11.97 -0.18
CA TRP A 92 4.96 11.65 -1.44
C TRP A 92 6.18 12.51 -1.71
N ASN A 93 6.10 13.82 -1.43
CA ASN A 93 7.23 14.74 -1.59
C ASN A 93 8.41 14.41 -0.66
N ILE A 94 8.19 13.62 0.39
CA ILE A 94 9.22 13.15 1.31
C ILE A 94 9.69 11.74 0.91
N ILE A 95 8.79 10.75 0.93
CA ILE A 95 9.12 9.33 0.71
C ILE A 95 9.57 9.07 -0.73
N GLY A 96 8.99 9.77 -1.71
CA GLY A 96 9.30 9.57 -3.13
C GLY A 96 10.70 10.04 -3.56
N ILE A 97 11.40 10.80 -2.71
CA ILE A 97 12.75 11.33 -3.01
C ILE A 97 13.84 10.81 -2.07
N ILE A 98 13.48 10.23 -0.92
CA ILE A 98 14.44 9.65 0.01
C ILE A 98 14.92 8.30 -0.53
N ASP A 99 16.22 8.01 -0.37
CA ASP A 99 16.80 6.74 -0.78
C ASP A 99 16.35 5.56 0.11
N ILE A 100 16.46 4.34 -0.41
CA ILE A 100 15.99 3.12 0.27
C ILE A 100 16.69 2.89 1.62
N ASP A 101 17.99 3.19 1.75
CA ASP A 101 18.72 3.00 3.01
C ASP A 101 18.26 3.99 4.08
N SER A 102 18.02 5.24 3.69
CA SER A 102 17.41 6.26 4.56
C SER A 102 15.98 5.89 4.97
N LEU A 103 15.15 5.37 4.06
CA LEU A 103 13.81 4.85 4.40
C LEU A 103 13.88 3.68 5.38
N LYS A 104 14.88 2.81 5.23
CA LYS A 104 15.11 1.65 6.11
C LYS A 104 15.54 2.08 7.51
N ASN A 105 16.14 3.26 7.67
CA ASN A 105 16.54 3.81 8.96
C ASN A 105 15.39 4.51 9.71
N ILE A 106 14.21 4.67 9.12
CA ILE A 106 13.01 5.14 9.83
C ILE A 106 12.53 4.01 10.75
N LYS A 107 12.86 4.10 12.04
CA LYS A 107 12.51 3.08 13.04
C LYS A 107 11.31 3.49 13.90
N GLU A 108 11.39 4.64 14.56
CA GLU A 108 10.38 5.07 15.53
C GLU A 108 9.03 5.34 14.84
N GLY A 109 9.01 6.18 13.81
CA GLY A 109 7.76 6.52 13.10
C GLY A 109 7.23 5.48 12.11
N ARG A 110 7.97 4.37 11.89
CA ARG A 110 7.70 3.40 10.81
C ARG A 110 6.27 2.89 10.80
N ARG A 111 5.81 2.43 11.96
CA ARG A 111 4.50 1.79 12.12
C ARG A 111 3.37 2.78 11.85
N ASN A 112 3.54 4.03 12.30
CA ASN A 112 2.58 5.08 12.02
C ASN A 112 2.52 5.44 10.53
N LEU A 113 3.66 5.42 9.82
CA LEU A 113 3.69 5.61 8.37
C LEU A 113 2.97 4.49 7.63
N VAL A 114 3.25 3.22 7.97
CA VAL A 114 2.56 2.07 7.35
C VAL A 114 1.04 2.21 7.53
N TRP A 115 0.55 2.49 8.74
CA TRP A 115 -0.89 2.69 8.97
C TRP A 115 -1.48 3.91 8.26
N THR A 116 -0.70 4.99 8.12
CA THR A 116 -1.14 6.18 7.39
C THR A 116 -1.27 5.85 5.90
N ILE A 117 -0.25 5.23 5.32
CA ILE A 117 -0.21 4.89 3.90
C ILE A 117 -1.25 3.81 3.57
N GLU A 118 -1.53 2.89 4.49
CA GLU A 118 -2.62 1.92 4.34
C GLU A 118 -3.97 2.60 4.07
N LYS A 119 -4.27 3.71 4.77
CA LYS A 119 -5.48 4.52 4.52
C LYS A 119 -5.44 5.25 3.19
N ILE A 120 -4.26 5.73 2.77
CA ILE A 120 -4.04 6.36 1.45
C ILE A 120 -4.25 5.35 0.33
N CYS A 121 -3.73 4.13 0.47
CA CYS A 121 -3.98 3.03 -0.45
C CYS A 121 -5.47 2.68 -0.52
N PHE A 122 -6.22 2.88 0.57
CA PHE A 122 -7.61 2.47 0.60
C PHE A 122 -8.51 3.33 -0.31
N ASP A 123 -8.26 4.64 -0.37
CA ASP A 123 -8.98 5.58 -1.22
C ASP A 123 -8.45 5.55 -2.66
N SER A 124 -9.33 5.23 -3.61
CA SER A 124 -9.02 5.18 -5.05
C SER A 124 -8.48 6.50 -5.60
N ASN A 125 -8.81 7.65 -4.99
CA ASN A 125 -8.30 8.96 -5.42
C ASN A 125 -6.82 9.16 -5.08
N THR A 126 -6.29 8.39 -4.14
CA THR A 126 -4.90 8.49 -3.65
C THR A 126 -4.12 7.18 -3.81
N PHE A 127 -4.73 6.16 -4.42
CA PHE A 127 -4.18 4.81 -4.55
C PHE A 127 -2.78 4.80 -5.17
N ASP A 128 -2.56 5.47 -6.31
CA ASP A 128 -1.28 5.37 -7.03
C ASP A 128 -0.10 5.83 -6.17
N LYS A 129 -0.23 6.98 -5.50
CA LYS A 129 0.78 7.48 -4.56
C LYS A 129 0.89 6.58 -3.33
N GLY A 130 -0.24 6.12 -2.79
CA GLY A 130 -0.25 5.22 -1.63
C GLY A 130 0.49 3.91 -1.91
N ALA A 131 0.15 3.24 -3.00
CA ALA A 131 0.74 1.98 -3.41
C ALA A 131 2.24 2.12 -3.73
N GLU A 132 2.64 3.22 -4.38
CA GLU A 132 4.05 3.54 -4.63
C GLU A 132 4.82 3.76 -3.32
N MET A 133 4.29 4.55 -2.38
CA MET A 133 4.93 4.76 -1.07
C MET A 133 5.02 3.46 -0.27
N MET A 134 3.96 2.65 -0.29
CA MET A 134 3.95 1.35 0.39
C MET A 134 4.99 0.39 -0.22
N LEU A 135 5.13 0.40 -1.55
CA LEU A 135 6.16 -0.35 -2.27
C LEU A 135 7.57 0.08 -1.87
N LEU A 136 7.84 1.40 -1.82
CA LEU A 136 9.13 1.93 -1.39
C LEU A 136 9.46 1.53 0.07
N LEU A 137 8.48 1.58 0.97
CA LEU A 137 8.67 1.10 2.34
C LEU A 137 8.88 -0.42 2.40
N ALA A 138 8.21 -1.20 1.54
CA ALA A 138 8.43 -2.65 1.43
C ALA A 138 9.83 -2.99 0.90
N MET A 139 10.37 -2.22 -0.05
CA MET A 139 11.77 -2.34 -0.47
C MET A 139 12.73 -2.03 0.67
N ALA A 140 12.36 -1.06 1.52
CA ALA A 140 13.08 -0.66 2.72
C ALA A 140 12.61 -1.40 3.99
N GLU A 141 12.19 -2.68 3.89
CA GLU A 141 11.61 -3.41 5.03
C GLU A 141 12.55 -3.48 6.24
N ASN A 142 12.01 -3.15 7.42
CA ASN A 142 12.77 -3.14 8.68
C ASN A 142 11.97 -3.70 9.88
N GLU A 143 10.74 -4.17 9.68
CA GLU A 143 9.90 -4.75 10.74
C GLU A 143 9.72 -6.27 10.57
N GLN A 144 9.82 -7.01 11.69
CA GLN A 144 9.68 -8.47 11.74
C GLN A 144 8.28 -8.92 12.18
N ILE A 145 7.24 -8.32 11.60
CA ILE A 145 5.83 -8.64 11.85
C ILE A 145 5.05 -8.75 10.55
N SER A 146 3.97 -9.55 10.54
CA SER A 146 3.27 -9.92 9.31
C SER A 146 2.57 -8.75 8.60
N ASN A 147 2.11 -7.75 9.36
CA ASN A 147 1.49 -6.53 8.85
C ASN A 147 2.51 -5.38 8.69
N ASN A 148 3.76 -5.70 8.36
CA ASN A 148 4.76 -4.73 7.93
C ASN A 148 4.44 -4.14 6.55
N ALA A 149 5.29 -3.24 6.04
CA ALA A 149 5.06 -2.57 4.76
C ALA A 149 4.94 -3.57 3.61
N THR A 150 5.78 -4.60 3.61
CA THR A 150 5.69 -5.70 2.63
C THR A 150 4.32 -6.39 2.70
N GLY A 151 3.90 -6.81 3.90
CA GLY A 151 2.60 -7.44 4.10
C GLY A 151 1.45 -6.57 3.62
N GLN A 152 1.46 -5.27 3.97
CA GLN A 152 0.42 -4.32 3.58
C GLN A 152 0.43 -3.97 2.09
N PHE A 153 1.58 -4.00 1.42
CA PHE A 153 1.63 -3.89 -0.04
C PHE A 153 0.91 -5.08 -0.70
N LEU A 154 1.14 -6.30 -0.21
CA LEU A 154 0.54 -7.50 -0.79
C LEU A 154 -0.97 -7.58 -0.59
N THR A 155 -1.52 -7.01 0.48
CA THR A 155 -2.98 -7.01 0.73
C THR A 155 -3.77 -6.15 -0.26
N LEU A 156 -3.11 -5.34 -1.09
CA LEU A 156 -3.76 -4.53 -2.12
C LEU A 156 -4.25 -5.35 -3.31
N PHE A 157 -3.62 -6.48 -3.62
CA PHE A 157 -3.80 -7.20 -4.89
C PHE A 157 -4.77 -8.41 -4.94
N PRO A 158 -5.34 -8.96 -3.85
CA PRO A 158 -6.34 -10.03 -3.93
C PRO A 158 -7.58 -9.63 -4.75
N ILE A 159 -8.22 -10.57 -5.43
CA ILE A 159 -9.47 -10.29 -6.17
C ILE A 159 -10.66 -9.96 -5.26
N TYR A 160 -10.68 -10.51 -4.04
CA TYR A 160 -11.70 -10.25 -3.03
C TYR A 160 -11.05 -9.83 -1.72
N LEU A 161 -11.76 -8.96 -0.99
CA LEU A 161 -11.26 -8.34 0.24
C LEU A 161 -9.87 -7.68 0.09
N PRO A 162 -9.56 -6.98 -1.02
CA PRO A 162 -8.32 -6.22 -1.08
C PRO A 162 -8.39 -5.06 -0.08
N ALA A 163 -7.25 -4.66 0.49
CA ALA A 163 -7.14 -3.49 1.36
C ALA A 163 -7.23 -2.16 0.57
N THR A 164 -8.15 -2.07 -0.38
CA THR A 164 -8.42 -0.87 -1.19
C THR A 164 -9.80 -0.92 -1.85
N ALA A 165 -10.35 0.27 -2.13
CA ALA A 165 -11.54 0.47 -2.96
C ALA A 165 -11.20 0.50 -4.48
N THR A 166 -9.93 0.34 -4.85
CA THR A 166 -9.44 0.46 -6.24
C THR A 166 -9.74 -0.79 -7.07
N SER A 167 -10.15 -0.59 -8.33
CA SER A 167 -10.54 -1.67 -9.25
C SER A 167 -9.40 -2.62 -9.61
N LEU A 168 -9.74 -3.81 -10.11
CA LEU A 168 -8.73 -4.76 -10.60
C LEU A 168 -7.91 -4.18 -11.75
N GLU A 169 -8.57 -3.51 -12.70
CA GLU A 169 -7.91 -2.89 -13.85
C GLU A 169 -6.85 -1.87 -13.43
N HIS A 170 -7.20 -0.98 -12.48
CA HIS A 170 -6.28 0.06 -12.01
C HIS A 170 -5.12 -0.56 -11.21
N ARG A 171 -5.38 -1.56 -10.37
CA ARG A 171 -4.32 -2.31 -9.66
C ARG A 171 -3.37 -3.04 -10.62
N LEU A 172 -3.88 -3.65 -11.68
CA LEU A 172 -3.05 -4.26 -12.71
C LEU A 172 -2.20 -3.22 -13.43
N ARG A 173 -2.78 -2.07 -13.79
CA ARG A 173 -2.06 -0.96 -14.42
C ARG A 173 -0.92 -0.47 -13.53
N PHE A 174 -1.13 -0.37 -12.22
CA PHE A 174 -0.07 -0.05 -11.28
C PHE A 174 1.06 -1.09 -11.36
N LEU A 175 0.78 -2.39 -11.25
CA LEU A 175 1.81 -3.44 -11.36
C LEU A 175 2.58 -3.37 -12.68
N GLN A 176 1.89 -3.13 -13.81
CA GLN A 176 2.50 -2.97 -15.13
C GLN A 176 3.45 -1.77 -15.18
N GLN A 177 3.09 -0.65 -14.57
CA GLN A 177 3.96 0.53 -14.49
C GLN A 177 5.22 0.26 -13.68
N GLN A 178 5.15 -0.62 -12.68
CA GLN A 178 6.29 -0.95 -11.82
C GLN A 178 7.24 -1.98 -12.43
N GLN A 179 6.76 -2.82 -13.35
CA GLN A 179 7.56 -3.89 -13.95
C GLN A 179 8.80 -3.39 -14.71
N LYS A 180 8.81 -2.14 -15.19
CA LYS A 180 9.99 -1.53 -15.83
C LYS A 180 11.20 -1.32 -14.90
N PHE A 181 11.02 -1.49 -13.58
CA PHE A 181 12.07 -1.32 -12.58
C PHE A 181 12.48 -2.69 -12.03
N SER A 182 13.64 -3.18 -12.47
CA SER A 182 14.12 -4.54 -12.15
C SER A 182 14.33 -4.77 -10.64
N ASP A 183 14.71 -3.73 -9.90
CA ASP A 183 14.86 -3.76 -8.44
C ASP A 183 13.53 -3.99 -7.69
N ARG A 184 12.38 -3.80 -8.37
CA ARG A 184 11.04 -4.03 -7.81
C ARG A 184 10.50 -5.42 -8.11
N HIS A 185 11.10 -6.16 -9.06
CA HIS A 185 10.58 -7.43 -9.58
C HIS A 185 10.23 -8.43 -8.48
N PHE A 186 11.09 -8.59 -7.47
CA PHE A 186 10.84 -9.53 -6.36
C PHE A 186 9.53 -9.23 -5.60
N LEU A 187 9.23 -7.95 -5.33
CA LEU A 187 7.99 -7.56 -4.66
C LEU A 187 6.78 -7.67 -5.61
N LEU A 188 6.97 -7.40 -6.91
CA LEU A 188 5.92 -7.59 -7.91
C LEU A 188 5.55 -9.07 -8.07
N ILE A 189 6.52 -9.98 -8.08
CA ILE A 189 6.27 -11.43 -8.14
C ILE A 189 5.42 -11.87 -6.93
N LYS A 190 5.73 -11.38 -5.72
CA LYS A 190 4.92 -11.64 -4.53
C LYS A 190 3.51 -11.05 -4.63
N ALA A 191 3.38 -9.85 -5.19
CA ALA A 191 2.07 -9.23 -5.42
C ALA A 191 1.23 -10.04 -6.43
N ILE A 192 1.86 -10.53 -7.51
CA ILE A 192 1.25 -11.40 -8.51
C ILE A 192 0.83 -12.74 -7.89
N ASP A 193 1.67 -13.36 -7.05
CA ASP A 193 1.28 -14.57 -6.30
C ASP A 193 0.00 -14.33 -5.50
N ARG A 194 -0.08 -13.19 -4.81
CA ARG A 194 -1.27 -12.84 -4.02
C ARG A 194 -2.47 -12.51 -4.91
N ALA A 195 -2.25 -11.90 -6.07
CA ALA A 195 -3.25 -11.52 -7.04
C ALA A 195 -3.95 -12.72 -7.67
N LEU A 196 -3.23 -13.81 -7.93
CA LEU A 196 -3.73 -15.02 -8.61
C LEU A 196 -4.51 -15.96 -7.69
N ARG A 197 -4.54 -15.71 -6.37
CA ARG A 197 -5.27 -16.57 -5.43
C ARG A 197 -6.78 -16.43 -5.59
N THR A 198 -7.47 -17.56 -5.64
CA THR A 198 -8.94 -17.65 -5.77
C THR A 198 -9.64 -18.06 -4.46
N ARG A 199 -8.88 -18.24 -3.38
CA ARG A 199 -9.37 -18.72 -2.07
C ARG A 199 -8.60 -18.08 -0.91
N ASN A 200 -9.12 -18.25 0.31
CA ASN A 200 -8.50 -17.79 1.57
C ASN A 200 -8.24 -16.28 1.61
N PHE A 201 -9.27 -15.51 1.25
CA PHE A 201 -9.24 -14.04 1.36
C PHE A 201 -9.42 -13.64 2.83
N ILE A 202 -8.53 -12.77 3.31
CA ILE A 202 -8.55 -12.24 4.67
C ILE A 202 -8.26 -10.75 4.57
N TYR A 203 -9.08 -9.95 5.24
CA TYR A 203 -8.87 -8.53 5.41
C TYR A 203 -9.07 -8.16 6.88
N PHE A 204 -8.09 -7.43 7.43
CA PHE A 204 -8.17 -6.87 8.77
C PHE A 204 -8.66 -5.43 8.66
N ARG A 205 -9.75 -5.13 9.36
CA ARG A 205 -10.40 -3.81 9.35
C ARG A 205 -9.53 -2.73 10.00
N GLY A 206 -9.71 -1.50 9.55
CA GLY A 206 -9.15 -0.28 10.15
C GLY A 206 -8.81 0.80 9.12
N ALA A 207 -8.26 0.40 7.96
CA ALA A 207 -7.86 1.33 6.91
C ALA A 207 -9.04 1.89 6.11
N GLU A 208 -10.15 1.16 6.06
CA GLU A 208 -11.37 1.59 5.39
C GLU A 208 -12.08 2.75 6.11
N GLN A 209 -11.83 2.91 7.42
CA GLN A 209 -12.36 4.02 8.19
C GLN A 209 -11.54 5.29 7.90
N GLN A 210 -12.20 6.39 7.57
CA GLN A 210 -11.60 7.71 7.35
C GLN A 210 -12.42 8.78 8.10
N GLY A 211 -12.11 8.95 9.39
CA GLY A 211 -12.81 9.86 10.29
C GLY A 211 -14.23 9.39 10.52
N LEU A 212 -15.20 10.09 9.92
CA LEU A 212 -16.63 9.73 9.95
C LEU A 212 -17.05 8.89 8.73
N GLU A 213 -16.23 8.86 7.69
CA GLU A 213 -16.48 8.10 6.46
C GLU A 213 -15.98 6.66 6.60
N GLN A 214 -16.65 5.74 5.91
CA GLN A 214 -16.21 4.36 5.80
C GLN A 214 -16.26 3.91 4.34
N LEU A 215 -15.08 3.63 3.78
CA LEU A 215 -14.93 3.08 2.45
C LEU A 215 -15.19 1.56 2.47
N SER A 216 -15.37 0.97 1.28
CA SER A 216 -15.57 -0.47 1.14
C SER A 216 -14.44 -1.08 0.33
N ASN A 217 -14.03 -2.30 0.69
CA ASN A 217 -13.11 -3.08 -0.13
C ASN A 217 -13.70 -3.25 -1.53
N TYR A 218 -12.85 -3.19 -2.55
CA TYR A 218 -13.29 -3.39 -3.92
C TYR A 218 -13.89 -4.78 -4.10
N THR A 219 -15.02 -4.85 -4.81
CA THR A 219 -15.67 -6.10 -5.20
C THR A 219 -15.79 -6.13 -6.74
N PRO A 220 -15.15 -7.11 -7.41
CA PRO A 220 -15.27 -7.26 -8.86
C PRO A 220 -16.71 -7.36 -9.32
N LYS A 221 -17.03 -6.68 -10.42
CA LYS A 221 -18.41 -6.58 -10.92
C LYS A 221 -18.77 -7.71 -11.88
N THR A 222 -17.79 -8.25 -12.59
CA THR A 222 -18.00 -9.27 -13.61
C THR A 222 -16.92 -10.34 -13.57
N LYS A 223 -17.21 -11.52 -14.13
CA LYS A 223 -16.19 -12.56 -14.35
C LYS A 223 -15.13 -12.13 -15.36
N GLU A 224 -15.51 -11.29 -16.33
CA GLU A 224 -14.60 -10.71 -17.32
C GLU A 224 -13.51 -9.85 -16.65
N GLU A 225 -13.87 -9.10 -15.61
CA GLU A 225 -12.91 -8.29 -14.87
C GLU A 225 -11.85 -9.17 -14.18
N ILE A 226 -12.26 -10.28 -13.57
CA ILE A 226 -11.36 -11.26 -12.94
C ILE A 226 -10.49 -11.94 -14.00
N PHE A 227 -11.08 -12.31 -15.14
CA PHE A 227 -10.38 -12.90 -16.27
C PHE A 227 -9.23 -12.02 -16.76
N GLU A 228 -9.52 -10.76 -17.09
CA GLU A 228 -8.51 -9.83 -17.62
C GLU A 228 -7.46 -9.50 -16.55
N TYR A 229 -7.84 -9.46 -15.27
CA TYR A 229 -6.88 -9.30 -14.18
C TYR A 229 -5.91 -10.47 -14.07
N PHE A 230 -6.39 -11.71 -14.07
CA PHE A 230 -5.54 -12.91 -14.01
C PHE A 230 -4.64 -13.04 -15.23
N LYS A 231 -5.21 -12.86 -16.42
CA LYS A 231 -4.47 -12.85 -17.69
C LYS A 231 -3.37 -11.79 -17.67
N GLY A 232 -3.70 -10.58 -17.23
CA GLY A 232 -2.73 -9.49 -17.07
C GLY A 232 -1.60 -9.81 -16.09
N CYS A 233 -1.94 -10.39 -14.94
CA CYS A 233 -0.97 -10.80 -13.93
C CYS A 233 -0.03 -11.91 -14.44
N LEU A 234 -0.56 -12.91 -15.14
CA LEU A 234 0.25 -13.99 -15.73
C LEU A 234 1.15 -13.47 -16.86
N ASN A 235 0.66 -12.59 -17.72
CA ASN A 235 1.48 -11.95 -18.75
C ASN A 235 2.61 -11.12 -18.11
N LEU A 236 2.31 -10.40 -17.03
CA LEU A 236 3.31 -9.63 -16.31
C LEU A 236 4.40 -10.53 -15.70
N LEU A 237 4.01 -11.68 -15.15
CA LEU A 237 4.93 -12.67 -14.63
C LEU A 237 5.89 -13.19 -15.72
N MET A 238 5.35 -13.47 -16.92
CA MET A 238 6.19 -13.90 -18.06
C MET A 238 7.15 -12.80 -18.51
N ASN A 239 6.70 -11.55 -18.59
CA ASN A 239 7.58 -10.43 -18.96
C ASN A 239 8.77 -10.30 -17.98
N ILE A 240 8.54 -10.48 -16.68
CA ILE A 240 9.60 -10.46 -15.67
C ILE A 240 10.63 -11.58 -15.93
N ILE A 241 10.16 -12.80 -16.26
CA ILE A 241 11.03 -13.95 -16.56
C ILE A 241 11.86 -13.71 -17.84
N ASP A 242 11.29 -13.02 -18.82
CA ASP A 242 11.96 -12.72 -20.09
C ASP A 242 12.98 -11.58 -19.97
N GLU A 243 12.74 -10.62 -19.08
CA GLU A 243 13.68 -9.52 -18.79
C GLU A 243 14.80 -9.91 -17.84
N ASN A 244 14.51 -10.78 -16.86
CA ASN A 244 15.46 -11.12 -15.80
C ASN A 244 15.36 -12.59 -15.37
N ASP A 245 16.30 -13.41 -15.83
CA ASP A 245 16.35 -14.84 -15.51
C ASP A 245 16.69 -15.11 -14.03
N THR A 246 17.18 -14.11 -13.26
CA THR A 246 17.53 -14.32 -11.85
C THR A 246 16.32 -14.59 -10.96
N CYS A 247 15.11 -14.25 -11.41
CA CYS A 247 13.87 -14.45 -10.64
C CYS A 247 13.02 -15.61 -11.17
N ILE A 248 13.58 -16.47 -12.03
CA ILE A 248 12.82 -17.55 -12.67
C ILE A 248 12.24 -18.53 -11.65
N ASP A 249 12.97 -18.83 -10.58
CA ASP A 249 12.53 -19.80 -9.57
C ASP A 249 11.39 -19.24 -8.72
N GLU A 250 11.44 -17.96 -8.34
CA GLU A 250 10.32 -17.29 -7.66
C GLU A 250 9.08 -17.24 -8.56
N CYS A 251 9.26 -16.95 -9.86
CA CYS A 251 8.16 -16.97 -10.81
C CYS A 251 7.57 -18.39 -11.01
N CYS A 252 8.42 -19.43 -11.05
CA CYS A 252 7.97 -20.82 -11.06
C CYS A 252 7.13 -21.12 -9.83
N GLN A 253 7.57 -20.67 -8.65
CA GLN A 253 6.84 -20.86 -7.41
C GLN A 253 5.46 -20.21 -7.44
N VAL A 254 5.30 -19.06 -8.09
CA VAL A 254 3.97 -18.46 -8.30
C VAL A 254 3.06 -19.38 -9.10
N LEU A 255 3.56 -19.96 -10.20
CA LEU A 255 2.78 -20.87 -11.04
C LEU A 255 2.40 -22.15 -10.29
N GLU A 256 3.34 -22.74 -9.55
CA GLU A 256 3.11 -23.91 -8.70
C GLU A 256 2.03 -23.63 -7.64
N ASN A 257 2.16 -22.54 -6.90
CA ASN A 257 1.25 -22.22 -5.79
C ASN A 257 -0.18 -21.95 -6.27
N ASN A 258 -0.34 -21.33 -7.44
CA ASN A 258 -1.63 -20.84 -7.92
C ASN A 258 -2.33 -21.81 -8.88
N PHE A 259 -1.61 -22.75 -9.51
CA PHE A 259 -2.22 -23.72 -10.44
C PHE A 259 -3.42 -24.47 -9.84
N PRO A 260 -3.35 -25.10 -8.65
CA PRO A 260 -4.48 -25.85 -8.11
C PRO A 260 -5.72 -24.97 -7.90
N CYS A 261 -5.55 -23.78 -7.31
CA CYS A 261 -6.67 -22.90 -7.00
C CYS A 261 -7.27 -22.24 -8.25
N LEU A 262 -6.48 -22.01 -9.31
CA LEU A 262 -7.00 -21.55 -10.60
C LEU A 262 -7.76 -22.67 -11.32
N CYS A 263 -7.31 -23.93 -11.23
CA CYS A 263 -8.05 -25.09 -11.72
C CYS A 263 -9.39 -25.26 -11.00
N GLU A 264 -9.40 -25.22 -9.66
CA GLU A 264 -10.61 -25.26 -8.84
C GLU A 264 -11.60 -24.16 -9.25
N ALA A 265 -11.10 -22.96 -9.54
CA ALA A 265 -11.89 -21.81 -9.95
C ALA A 265 -12.21 -21.75 -11.47
N ARG A 266 -11.83 -22.78 -12.25
CA ARG A 266 -12.08 -22.89 -13.70
C ARG A 266 -11.38 -21.82 -14.55
N TYR A 267 -10.16 -21.44 -14.16
CA TYR A 267 -9.24 -20.55 -14.89
C TYR A 267 -7.96 -21.27 -15.35
N ASP A 268 -7.96 -22.60 -15.40
CA ASP A 268 -6.84 -23.45 -15.80
C ASP A 268 -6.30 -23.10 -17.20
N TYR A 269 -7.18 -22.76 -18.14
CA TYR A 269 -6.81 -22.38 -19.50
C TYR A 269 -5.97 -21.09 -19.56
N LEU A 270 -6.00 -20.23 -18.53
CA LEU A 270 -5.14 -19.05 -18.45
C LEU A 270 -3.72 -19.45 -18.07
N ILE A 271 -3.54 -20.35 -17.10
CA ILE A 271 -2.22 -20.67 -16.52
C ILE A 271 -1.48 -21.78 -17.27
N ILE A 272 -2.19 -22.76 -17.85
CA ILE A 272 -1.59 -23.90 -18.56
C ILE A 272 -0.62 -23.50 -19.69
N PRO A 273 -0.94 -22.50 -20.55
CA PRO A 273 -0.01 -22.06 -21.59
C PRO A 273 1.33 -21.57 -21.02
N HIS A 274 1.30 -20.83 -19.91
CA HIS A 274 2.51 -20.32 -19.25
C HIS A 274 3.35 -21.44 -18.65
N ILE A 275 2.70 -22.41 -17.98
CA ILE A 275 3.37 -23.62 -17.47
C ILE A 275 4.07 -24.36 -18.62
N LYS A 276 3.40 -24.59 -19.75
CA LYS A 276 3.99 -25.26 -20.92
C LYS A 276 5.21 -24.50 -21.47
N THR A 277 5.15 -23.19 -21.53
CA THR A 277 6.27 -22.34 -21.97
C THR A 277 7.48 -22.48 -21.04
N ILE A 278 7.26 -22.39 -19.72
CA ILE A 278 8.34 -22.52 -18.73
C ILE A 278 8.88 -23.95 -18.68
N SER A 279 8.03 -24.98 -18.75
CA SER A 279 8.50 -26.37 -18.83
C SER A 279 9.44 -26.58 -20.01
N LYS A 280 9.14 -26.03 -21.20
CA LYS A 280 10.05 -26.11 -22.34
C LYS A 280 11.38 -25.40 -22.07
N ARG A 281 11.34 -24.20 -21.47
CA ARG A 281 12.54 -23.43 -21.09
C ARG A 281 13.42 -24.19 -20.09
N LYS A 282 12.80 -24.93 -19.16
CA LYS A 282 13.48 -25.80 -18.19
C LYS A 282 13.77 -27.21 -18.73
N ASN A 283 13.66 -27.48 -20.04
CA ASN A 283 13.83 -28.82 -20.62
C ASN A 283 13.01 -29.93 -19.94
N TYR A 284 11.81 -29.57 -19.46
CA TYR A 284 10.90 -30.41 -18.68
C TYR A 284 11.44 -30.87 -17.32
N ASP A 285 12.52 -30.26 -16.83
CA ASP A 285 13.06 -30.43 -15.49
C ASP A 285 12.33 -29.49 -14.51
N TRP A 286 11.14 -29.92 -14.08
CA TRP A 286 10.29 -29.18 -13.15
C TRP A 286 9.45 -30.12 -12.27
N GLU A 287 10.14 -30.93 -11.45
CA GLU A 287 9.52 -31.97 -10.61
C GLU A 287 8.38 -31.44 -9.73
N LYS A 288 8.57 -30.29 -9.09
CA LYS A 288 7.56 -29.71 -8.20
C LYS A 288 6.25 -29.35 -8.91
N MET A 289 6.31 -28.86 -10.15
CA MET A 289 5.11 -28.61 -10.95
C MET A 289 4.45 -29.92 -11.39
N LEU A 290 5.25 -30.94 -11.73
CA LEU A 290 4.72 -32.28 -12.05
C LEU A 290 3.95 -32.87 -10.86
N ASP A 291 4.47 -32.73 -9.64
CA ASP A 291 3.79 -33.17 -8.42
C ASP A 291 2.51 -32.38 -8.18
N THR A 292 2.54 -31.06 -8.38
CA THR A 292 1.38 -30.18 -8.27
C THR A 292 0.27 -30.51 -9.29
N ILE A 293 0.61 -31.00 -10.48
CA ILE A 293 -0.36 -31.43 -11.49
C ILE A 293 -1.02 -32.77 -11.11
N LYS A 294 -0.31 -33.63 -10.37
CA LYS A 294 -0.79 -34.96 -9.96
C LYS A 294 -1.63 -34.93 -8.67
N SER A 295 -1.50 -33.88 -7.85
CA SER A 295 -2.24 -33.69 -6.59
C SER A 295 -3.67 -33.23 -6.83
#